data_AF-A0A7J8M1X4-F1
#
_entry.id   AF-A0A7J8M1X4-F1
#
_cell.length_a   1.000
_cell.length_b   1.000
_cell.length_c   1.000
_cell.angle_alpha   90.00
_cell.angle_beta   90.00
_cell.angle_gamma   90.00
#
_symmetry.space_group_name_H-M   'P 1'
#
loop_
_entity.id
_entity.type
_entity.pdbx_description
1 polymer ?
#
loop_
_entity_poly.entity_id
_entity_poly.type
_entity_poly.pdbx_seq_one_letter_code
_entity_poly.pdbx_strand_id
1 'polypeptide(L)'
;MGWDGKPIPYWLYKLHGLGQEFKCEICGNYSYWGRRAFERHFKEWRHQHGMRCLGIPNTKNFNEITNIQEAQELWEKIRERQGVNKWRPDLEEEYEDKEGNIYNKKTYTDLQRQGLI
;
A
#
# COMPACT_ATOMS: atom_id res chain seq x y z
N MET A 1 18.29 19.00 20.89
CA MET A 1 18.14 18.89 22.35
C MET A 1 17.82 17.45 22.70
N GLY A 2 18.36 16.92 23.79
CA GLY A 2 17.98 15.59 24.31
C GLY A 2 16.59 15.62 24.93
N TRP A 3 16.07 14.46 25.31
CA TRP A 3 14.75 14.35 25.95
C TRP A 3 14.66 15.09 27.28
N ASP A 4 15.80 15.31 27.95
CA ASP A 4 15.92 16.12 29.18
C ASP A 4 16.09 17.63 28.93
N GLY A 5 15.94 18.10 27.69
CA GLY A 5 16.16 19.51 27.35
C GLY A 5 17.62 19.97 27.47
N LYS A 6 18.58 19.06 27.71
CA LYS A 6 20.03 19.33 27.68
C LYS A 6 20.60 19.09 26.28
N PRO A 7 21.69 19.77 25.87
CA PRO A 7 22.35 19.47 24.60
C PRO A 7 22.86 18.02 24.59
N ILE A 8 22.53 17.28 23.53
CA ILE A 8 22.98 15.89 23.38
C ILE A 8 24.50 15.91 23.19
N PRO A 9 25.28 15.12 23.96
CA PRO A 9 26.72 15.02 23.74
C PRO A 9 27.03 14.63 22.29
N TYR A 10 28.03 15.29 21.69
CA TYR A 10 28.35 15.12 20.26
C TYR A 10 28.69 13.67 19.87
N TRP A 11 29.31 12.90 20.78
CA TRP A 11 29.59 11.48 20.55
C TRP A 11 28.32 10.63 20.48
N LEU A 12 27.30 10.93 21.30
CA LEU A 12 26.01 10.25 21.30
C LEU A 12 25.22 10.59 20.03
N TYR A 13 25.37 11.83 19.55
CA TYR A 13 24.83 12.28 18.26
C TYR A 13 25.41 11.48 17.08
N LYS A 14 26.73 11.25 17.07
CA LYS A 14 27.41 10.39 16.08
C LYS A 14 27.02 8.92 16.21
N LEU A 15 26.97 8.39 17.43
CA LEU A 15 26.65 6.98 17.70
C LEU A 15 25.25 6.59 17.22
N HIS A 16 24.25 7.46 17.44
CA HIS A 16 22.87 7.20 17.05
C HIS A 16 22.51 7.71 15.65
N GLY A 17 23.48 8.20 14.87
CA GLY A 17 23.25 8.66 13.50
C GLY A 17 22.27 9.84 13.40
N LEU A 18 22.14 10.64 14.46
CA LEU A 18 21.20 11.77 14.53
C LEU A 18 21.57 12.92 13.58
N GLY A 19 22.78 12.87 12.99
CA GLY A 19 23.26 13.81 11.98
C GLY A 19 22.86 13.49 10.55
N GLN A 20 22.25 12.34 10.29
CA GLN A 20 21.77 12.00 8.96
C GLN A 20 20.38 12.57 8.74
N GLU A 21 20.24 13.41 7.72
CA GLU A 21 18.96 13.95 7.27
C GLU A 21 18.27 12.95 6.34
N PHE A 22 17.00 12.67 6.60
CA PHE A 22 16.12 11.88 5.73
C PHE A 22 14.90 12.71 5.35
N LYS A 23 14.72 12.97 4.06
CA LYS A 23 13.57 13.74 3.56
C LYS A 23 12.46 12.81 3.11
N CYS A 24 11.22 13.13 3.45
CA CYS A 24 10.04 12.42 2.98
C CYS A 24 9.15 13.36 2.14
N GLU A 25 9.02 13.08 0.85
CA GLU A 25 8.22 13.88 -0.10
C GLU A 25 6.72 13.74 0.21
N ILE A 26 6.25 12.53 0.53
CA ILE A 26 4.86 12.23 0.93
C ILE A 26 4.42 13.06 2.15
N CYS A 27 5.37 13.41 3.03
CA CYS A 27 5.13 14.27 4.19
C CYS A 27 5.27 15.77 3.90
N GLY A 28 5.32 16.19 2.63
CA GLY A 28 5.54 17.58 2.23
C GLY A 28 7.00 18.02 2.33
N ASN A 29 7.95 17.15 1.94
CA ASN A 29 9.40 17.39 2.03
C ASN A 29 9.91 17.66 3.45
N TYR A 30 9.25 17.05 4.45
CA TYR A 30 9.70 17.18 5.83
C TYR A 30 10.98 16.38 6.09
N SER A 31 11.94 17.01 6.77
CA SER A 31 13.21 16.39 7.15
C SER A 31 13.13 15.72 8.53
N TYR A 32 13.43 14.43 8.57
CA TYR A 32 13.61 13.63 9.77
C TYR A 32 15.10 13.44 10.06
N TRP A 33 15.49 13.62 11.32
CA TRP A 33 16.89 13.51 11.75
C TRP A 33 17.13 12.17 12.42
N GLY A 34 17.95 11.33 11.78
CA GLY A 34 18.30 9.99 12.20
C GLY A 34 17.28 8.90 11.84
N ARG A 35 17.80 7.68 11.63
CA ARG A 35 17.01 6.53 11.13
C ARG A 35 15.84 6.16 12.04
N ARG A 36 15.99 6.24 13.36
CA ARG A 36 14.90 5.92 14.31
C ARG A 36 13.71 6.87 14.20
N ALA A 37 13.96 8.18 14.02
CA ALA A 37 12.89 9.16 13.85
C ALA A 37 12.20 8.94 12.50
N PHE A 38 12.98 8.63 11.47
CA PHE A 38 12.47 8.25 10.16
C PHE A 38 11.63 6.96 10.25
N GLU A 39 12.08 5.86 10.83
CA GLU A 39 11.24 4.64 10.89
C GLU A 39 9.92 4.84 11.66
N ARG A 40 9.91 5.72 12.67
CA ARG A 40 8.70 6.05 13.41
C ARG A 40 7.70 6.84 12.57
N HIS A 41 8.17 7.70 11.66
CA HIS A 41 7.31 8.62 10.93
C HIS A 41 6.25 7.94 10.05
N PHE A 42 6.53 6.73 9.55
CA PHE A 42 5.56 5.95 8.76
C PHE A 42 4.27 5.64 9.52
N LYS A 43 4.31 5.61 10.85
CA LYS A 43 3.14 5.39 11.72
C LYS A 43 2.53 6.69 12.23
N GLU A 44 3.17 7.83 11.98
CA GLU A 44 2.68 9.12 12.43
C GLU A 44 1.54 9.61 11.52
N TRP A 45 0.66 10.43 12.08
CA TRP A 45 -0.52 10.93 11.39
C TRP A 45 -0.19 11.67 10.08
N ARG A 46 0.92 12.42 10.05
CA ARG A 46 1.35 13.18 8.86
C ARG A 46 1.56 12.26 7.65
N HIS A 47 2.28 11.16 7.83
CA HIS A 47 2.55 10.22 6.74
C HIS A 47 1.29 9.43 6.36
N GLN A 48 0.51 8.99 7.37
CA GLN A 48 -0.79 8.35 7.13
C GLN A 48 -1.75 9.23 6.33
N HIS A 49 -1.79 10.53 6.64
CA HIS A 49 -2.60 11.50 5.92
C HIS A 49 -2.10 11.70 4.49
N GLY A 50 -0.79 11.83 4.29
CA GLY A 50 -0.19 11.90 2.94
C GLY A 50 -0.55 10.69 2.07
N MET A 51 -0.40 9.48 2.62
CA MET A 51 -0.79 8.24 1.94
C MET A 51 -2.29 8.19 1.62
N ARG A 52 -3.14 8.64 2.55
CA ARG A 52 -4.59 8.74 2.33
C ARG A 52 -4.95 9.71 1.21
N CYS A 53 -4.28 10.86 1.11
CA CYS A 53 -4.50 11.81 0.02
C CYS A 53 -4.08 11.24 -1.35
N LEU A 54 -3.10 10.33 -1.38
CA LEU A 54 -2.70 9.60 -2.58
C LEU A 54 -3.63 8.41 -2.91
N GLY A 55 -4.58 8.06 -2.04
CA GLY A 55 -5.44 6.89 -2.21
C GLY A 55 -4.72 5.55 -2.02
N ILE A 56 -3.56 5.56 -1.35
CA ILE A 56 -2.73 4.37 -1.11
C ILE A 56 -2.92 3.94 0.35
N PRO A 57 -3.21 2.65 0.63
CA PRO A 57 -3.30 2.16 2.00
C PRO A 57 -1.91 2.16 2.65
N ASN A 58 -1.79 2.73 3.85
CA ASN A 58 -0.53 2.74 4.62
C ASN A 58 -0.25 1.35 5.25
N THR A 59 0.17 0.39 4.42
CA THR A 59 0.61 -0.93 4.84
C THR A 59 2.13 -0.97 5.00
N LYS A 60 2.64 -2.00 5.70
CA LYS A 60 4.10 -2.18 5.89
C LYS A 60 4.88 -2.29 4.58
N ASN A 61 4.22 -2.64 3.47
CA ASN A 61 4.82 -2.71 2.14
C ASN A 61 5.33 -1.35 1.63
N PHE A 62 4.81 -0.25 2.17
CA PHE A 62 5.20 1.11 1.80
C PHE A 62 6.21 1.73 2.78
N ASN A 63 6.70 0.96 3.76
CA ASN A 63 7.78 1.42 4.61
C ASN A 63 9.04 1.66 3.76
N GLU A 64 9.79 2.70 4.11
CA GLU A 64 10.97 3.21 3.37
C GLU A 64 10.69 3.93 2.04
N ILE A 65 9.44 4.02 1.60
CA ILE A 65 9.09 4.80 0.40
C ILE A 65 8.84 6.25 0.80
N THR A 66 9.62 7.14 0.20
CA THR A 66 9.54 8.58 0.46
C THR A 66 9.03 9.38 -0.71
N ASN A 67 9.27 8.92 -1.94
CA ASN A 67 8.85 9.59 -3.16
C ASN A 67 7.40 9.26 -3.50
N ILE A 68 6.67 10.25 -4.00
CA ILE A 68 5.26 10.09 -4.38
C ILE A 68 5.14 9.19 -5.61
N GLN A 69 6.00 9.39 -6.60
CA GLN A 69 6.00 8.63 -7.85
C GLN A 69 6.23 7.12 -7.59
N GLU A 70 7.25 6.79 -6.80
CA GLU A 70 7.56 5.40 -6.47
C GLU A 70 6.42 4.72 -5.70
N ALA A 71 5.75 5.44 -4.79
CA ALA A 71 4.60 4.91 -4.06
C ALA A 71 3.43 4.57 -5.00
N GLN A 72 3.17 5.42 -6.00
CA GLN A 72 2.13 5.18 -7.00
C GLN A 72 2.45 3.96 -7.87
N GLU A 73 3.67 3.87 -8.40
CA GLU A 73 4.09 2.74 -9.24
C GLU A 73 4.02 1.41 -8.48
N LEU A 74 4.42 1.40 -7.20
CA LEU A 74 4.30 0.21 -6.37
C LEU A 74 2.83 -0.16 -6.14
N TRP A 75 1.97 0.83 -5.89
CA TRP A 75 0.55 0.60 -5.67
C TRP A 75 -0.14 0.03 -6.90
N GLU A 76 0.20 0.52 -8.10
CA GLU A 76 -0.30 -0.02 -9.36
C GLU A 76 0.10 -1.49 -9.54
N LYS A 77 1.38 -1.84 -9.31
CA LYS A 77 1.86 -3.22 -9.36
C LYS A 77 1.16 -4.14 -8.36
N ILE A 78 0.93 -3.66 -7.13
CA ILE A 78 0.20 -4.40 -6.11
C ILE A 78 -1.26 -4.61 -6.51
N ARG A 79 -1.93 -3.58 -7.01
CA ARG A 79 -3.31 -3.66 -7.49
C ARG A 79 -3.47 -4.65 -8.63
N GLU A 80 -2.55 -4.64 -9.60
CA GLU A 80 -2.53 -5.59 -10.70
C GLU A 80 -2.39 -7.03 -10.19
N ARG A 81 -1.46 -7.26 -9.26
CA ARG A 81 -1.21 -8.58 -8.68
C ARG A 81 -2.36 -9.09 -7.83
N GLN A 82 -3.01 -8.22 -7.06
CA GLN A 82 -4.13 -8.60 -6.20
C GLN A 82 -5.44 -8.81 -6.98
N GLY A 83 -5.50 -8.45 -8.26
CA GLY A 83 -6.67 -8.69 -9.10
C GLY A 83 -7.91 -7.88 -8.70
N VAL A 84 -7.77 -6.89 -7.80
CA VAL A 84 -8.88 -6.13 -7.18
C VAL A 84 -9.70 -5.32 -8.20
N ASN A 85 -9.28 -5.24 -9.47
CA ASN A 85 -9.97 -4.51 -10.53
C ASN A 85 -10.06 -5.25 -11.87
N LYS A 86 -9.74 -6.56 -11.93
CA LYS A 86 -9.85 -7.29 -13.18
C LYS A 86 -11.13 -8.11 -13.14
N TRP A 87 -12.20 -7.60 -13.75
CA TRP A 87 -13.39 -8.39 -14.02
C TRP A 87 -12.99 -9.68 -14.74
N ARG A 88 -13.33 -10.82 -14.16
CA ARG A 88 -13.03 -12.15 -14.64
C ARG A 88 -14.32 -12.72 -15.24
N PRO A 89 -14.56 -12.56 -16.55
CA PRO A 89 -15.79 -13.03 -17.20
C PRO A 89 -16.11 -14.49 -16.88
N ASP A 90 -15.10 -15.36 -16.81
CA ASP A 90 -15.29 -16.78 -16.50
C ASP A 90 -15.87 -17.07 -15.10
N LEU A 91 -15.71 -16.15 -14.15
CA LEU A 91 -16.17 -16.29 -12.76
C LEU A 91 -17.38 -15.40 -12.45
N GLU A 92 -17.46 -14.23 -13.08
CA GLU A 92 -18.41 -13.17 -12.73
C GLU A 92 -19.57 -13.04 -13.73
N GLU A 93 -19.49 -13.65 -14.93
CA GLU A 93 -20.58 -13.65 -15.91
C GLU A 93 -21.60 -14.76 -15.59
N GLU A 94 -22.82 -14.35 -15.28
CA GLU A 94 -23.94 -15.21 -14.90
C GLU A 94 -24.84 -15.50 -16.11
N TYR A 95 -25.19 -16.77 -16.32
CA TYR A 95 -26.09 -17.27 -17.35
C TYR A 95 -27.30 -17.93 -16.69
N GLU A 96 -28.48 -17.64 -17.22
CA GLU A 96 -29.74 -18.25 -16.81
C GLU A 96 -30.10 -19.39 -17.79
N ASP A 97 -30.48 -20.55 -17.25
CA ASP A 97 -31.05 -21.64 -18.05
C ASP A 97 -32.54 -21.44 -18.34
N LYS A 98 -33.18 -22.41 -19.00
CA LYS A 98 -34.62 -22.33 -19.34
C LYS A 98 -35.55 -22.52 -18.13
N GLU A 99 -35.01 -23.03 -17.02
CA GLU A 99 -35.72 -23.29 -15.77
C GLU A 99 -35.55 -22.14 -14.77
N GLY A 100 -34.73 -21.13 -15.11
CA GLY A 100 -34.46 -19.95 -14.28
C GLY A 100 -33.29 -20.11 -13.31
N ASN A 101 -32.47 -21.17 -13.45
CA ASN A 101 -31.30 -21.38 -12.60
C ASN A 101 -30.11 -20.54 -13.11
N ILE A 102 -29.42 -19.89 -12.17
CA ILE A 102 -28.30 -19.00 -12.45
C ILE A 102 -26.98 -19.73 -12.23
N TYR A 103 -26.13 -19.77 -13.26
CA TYR A 103 -24.82 -20.40 -13.23
C TYR A 103 -23.74 -19.44 -13.72
N ASN A 104 -22.50 -19.59 -13.24
CA ASN A 104 -21.38 -18.95 -13.89
C ASN A 104 -21.18 -19.54 -15.31
N LYS A 105 -20.59 -18.77 -16.23
CA LYS A 105 -20.33 -19.16 -17.62
C LYS A 105 -19.72 -20.55 -17.78
N LYS A 106 -18.74 -20.90 -16.94
CA LYS A 106 -18.01 -22.16 -17.03
C LYS A 106 -18.90 -23.35 -16.65
N THR A 107 -19.65 -23.23 -15.57
CA THR A 107 -20.62 -24.22 -15.11
C THR A 107 -21.74 -24.37 -16.14
N TYR A 108 -22.27 -23.26 -16.67
CA TYR A 108 -23.31 -23.30 -17.71
C TYR A 108 -22.84 -24.06 -18.95
N THR A 109 -21.66 -23.73 -19.48
CA THR A 109 -21.11 -24.40 -20.67
C THR A 109 -20.76 -25.87 -20.45
N ASP A 110 -20.34 -26.25 -19.23
CA ASP A 110 -20.08 -27.64 -18.87
C ASP A 110 -21.39 -28.44 -18.76
N LEU A 111 -22.39 -27.90 -18.06
CA LEU A 111 -23.72 -28.49 -17.95
C LEU A 111 -24.39 -28.64 -19.31
N GLN A 112 -24.29 -27.62 -20.18
CA GLN A 112 -24.81 -27.68 -21.55
C GLN A 112 -24.12 -28.75 -22.40
N ARG A 113 -22.80 -28.93 -22.25
CA ARG A 113 -22.06 -30.00 -22.95
C ARG A 113 -22.43 -31.40 -22.45
N GLN A 114 -22.75 -31.52 -21.17
CA GLN A 114 -23.22 -32.77 -20.57
C GLN A 114 -24.71 -33.04 -20.85
N GLY A 115 -25.44 -32.06 -21.40
CA GLY A 115 -26.88 -32.16 -21.67
C GLY A 115 -27.74 -32.09 -20.41
N LEU A 116 -27.23 -31.47 -19.34
CA LEU A 116 -27.90 -31.33 -18.05
C LEU A 116 -28.77 -30.06 -17.94
N ILE A 117 -28.61 -29.11 -18.87
CA ILE A 117 -29.41 -27.89 -19.04
C ILE A 117 -29.59 -27.55 -20.53
#